data_AF-A0A1V4ZGT0-F1
#
_entry.id   AF-A0A1V4ZGT0-F1
#
_cell.length_a   1.000
_cell.length_b   1.000
_cell.length_c   1.000
_cell.angle_alpha   90.00
_cell.angle_beta   90.00
_cell.angle_gamma   90.00
#
_symmetry.space_group_name_H-M   'P 1'
#
loop_
_entity.id
_entity.type
_entity.pdbx_description
1 polymer ?
#
loop_
_entity_poly.entity_id
_entity_poly.type
_entity_poly.pdbx_seq_one_letter_code
_entity_poly.pdbx_strand_id
1 'polypeptide(L)'
;MSILENTSDMEMVLEEVNKEQVKFVEMQFSDIFGTMKSVTIPSESITEVIDEGVSIDGSSILGFATVEESEFKGRPIMNTFKIYPWTCGTDQKTARLV
;
A
#
# COMPACT_ATOMS: atom_id res chain seq x y z
N MET A 1 -10.46 -19.81 7.20
CA MET A 1 -10.16 -19.55 5.78
C MET A 1 -9.20 -18.38 5.73
N SER A 2 -7.92 -18.46 5.38
CA SER A 2 -6.91 -19.52 5.32
C SER A 2 -5.60 -18.71 5.34
N ILE A 3 -4.73 -18.89 6.34
CA ILE A 3 -3.44 -18.16 6.40
C ILE A 3 -2.59 -18.48 5.16
N LEU A 4 -2.84 -19.62 4.50
CA LEU A 4 -2.12 -20.11 3.34
C LEU A 4 -2.49 -19.41 2.01
N GLU A 5 -3.68 -18.81 1.89
CA GLU A 5 -4.07 -18.09 0.66
C GLU A 5 -3.42 -16.70 0.56
N ASN A 6 -3.11 -16.06 1.69
CA ASN A 6 -2.50 -14.72 1.69
C ASN A 6 -1.00 -14.74 1.38
N THR A 7 -0.30 -15.81 1.75
CA THR A 7 1.16 -15.92 1.54
C THR A 7 1.51 -16.00 0.05
N SER A 8 0.75 -16.75 -0.75
CA SER A 8 0.97 -16.83 -2.20
C SER A 8 0.75 -15.50 -2.90
N ASP A 9 -0.26 -14.73 -2.47
CA ASP A 9 -0.57 -13.43 -3.09
C ASP A 9 0.49 -12.37 -2.79
N MET A 10 1.04 -12.40 -1.57
CA MET A 10 2.17 -11.55 -1.17
C MET A 10 3.41 -11.84 -2.01
N GLU A 11 3.79 -13.11 -2.16
CA GLU A 11 4.95 -13.51 -2.95
C GLU A 11 4.80 -13.06 -4.41
N MET A 12 3.61 -13.21 -5.01
CA MET A 12 3.34 -12.74 -6.37
C MET A 12 3.52 -11.23 -6.52
N VAL A 13 3.03 -10.43 -5.56
CA VAL A 13 3.18 -8.97 -5.60
C VAL A 13 4.65 -8.58 -5.46
N LEU A 14 5.39 -9.20 -4.55
CA LEU A 14 6.82 -8.95 -4.36
C LEU A 14 7.64 -9.34 -5.60
N GLU A 15 7.31 -10.48 -6.22
CA GLU A 15 7.95 -10.92 -7.45
C GLU A 15 7.70 -9.93 -8.59
N GLU A 16 6.45 -9.48 -8.76
CA GLU A 16 6.10 -8.53 -9.81
C GLU A 16 6.73 -7.15 -9.58
N VAL A 17 6.78 -6.65 -8.33
CA VAL A 17 7.50 -5.41 -7.96
C VAL A 17 8.98 -5.49 -8.36
N ASN A 18 9.63 -6.61 -8.07
CA ASN A 18 11.04 -6.83 -8.42
C ASN A 18 11.24 -6.98 -9.94
N LYS A 19 10.43 -7.80 -10.59
CA LYS A 19 10.50 -8.06 -12.03
C LYS A 19 10.29 -6.79 -12.85
N GLU A 20 9.33 -5.98 -12.46
CA GLU A 20 9.00 -4.73 -13.14
C GLU A 20 9.89 -3.56 -12.69
N GLN A 21 10.79 -3.76 -11.71
CA GLN A 21 11.65 -2.71 -11.16
C GLN A 21 10.85 -1.50 -10.64
N VAL A 22 9.72 -1.77 -9.98
CA VAL A 22 8.89 -0.75 -9.35
C VAL A 22 9.69 -0.09 -8.23
N LYS A 23 9.76 1.24 -8.22
CA LYS A 23 10.45 2.03 -7.20
C LYS A 23 9.55 2.39 -6.02
N PHE A 24 8.29 2.69 -6.31
CA PHE A 24 7.33 3.15 -5.32
C PHE A 24 6.03 2.38 -5.40
N VAL A 25 5.43 2.12 -4.25
CA VAL A 25 4.09 1.54 -4.14
C VAL A 25 3.21 2.51 -3.37
N GLU A 26 2.11 2.94 -3.97
CA GLU A 26 1.11 3.78 -3.33
C GLU A 26 0.03 2.93 -2.71
N MET A 27 -0.11 2.98 -1.38
CA MET A 27 -1.27 2.42 -0.70
C MET A 27 -2.39 3.45 -0.69
N GLN A 28 -3.51 3.14 -1.34
CA GLN A 28 -4.67 4.00 -1.49
C GLN A 28 -5.77 3.59 -0.52
N PHE A 29 -6.41 4.55 0.13
CA PHE A 29 -7.55 4.29 0.99
C PHE A 29 -8.56 5.42 0.89
N SER A 30 -9.78 5.17 1.35
CA SER A 30 -10.83 6.19 1.44
C SER A 30 -11.04 6.59 2.89
N ASP A 31 -11.16 7.89 3.14
CA ASP A 31 -11.63 8.37 4.44
C ASP A 31 -13.16 8.24 4.58
N ILE A 32 -13.70 8.57 5.76
CA ILE A 32 -15.14 8.50 6.04
C ILE A 32 -15.99 9.44 5.19
N PHE A 33 -15.37 10.45 4.59
CA PHE A 33 -16.02 11.39 3.69
C PHE A 33 -15.93 10.94 2.22
N GLY A 34 -15.32 9.77 1.97
CA GLY A 34 -15.14 9.22 0.63
C GLY A 34 -13.99 9.86 -0.15
N THR A 35 -13.13 10.63 0.49
CA THR A 35 -11.95 11.22 -0.16
C THR A 35 -10.88 10.13 -0.31
N MET A 36 -10.37 9.95 -1.53
CA MET A 36 -9.21 9.10 -1.77
C MET A 36 -7.96 9.76 -1.20
N LYS A 37 -7.23 9.02 -0.38
CA LYS A 37 -5.91 9.36 0.15
C LYS A 37 -4.93 8.26 -0.24
N SER A 38 -3.65 8.58 -0.24
CA SER A 38 -2.60 7.58 -0.48
C SER A 38 -1.36 7.85 0.35
N VAL A 39 -0.60 6.78 0.61
CA VAL A 39 0.73 6.83 1.21
C VAL A 39 1.71 6.18 0.24
N THR A 40 2.80 6.87 -0.07
CA THR A 40 3.86 6.37 -0.95
C THR A 40 4.91 5.63 -0.14
N ILE A 41 5.21 4.41 -0.57
CA ILE A 41 6.10 3.48 0.12
C ILE A 41 7.23 3.11 -0.83
N PRO A 42 8.50 3.25 -0.42
CA PRO A 42 9.62 2.73 -1.18
C PRO A 42 9.50 1.21 -1.35
N SER A 43 9.77 0.70 -2.54
CA SER A 43 9.78 -0.75 -2.84
C SER A 43 10.69 -1.56 -1.89
N GLU A 44 11.74 -0.95 -1.35
CA GLU A 44 12.64 -1.59 -0.37
C GLU A 44 11.95 -1.90 0.97
N SER A 45 10.94 -1.11 1.35
CA SER A 45 10.20 -1.26 2.61
C SER A 45 8.85 -1.97 2.44
N ILE A 46 8.50 -2.40 1.22
CA ILE A 46 7.17 -2.96 0.94
C ILE A 46 6.94 -4.30 1.66
N THR A 47 7.97 -5.11 1.81
CA THR A 47 7.88 -6.42 2.48
C THR A 47 7.49 -6.27 3.95
N GLU A 48 8.13 -5.34 4.66
CA GLU A 48 7.84 -5.03 6.06
C GLU A 48 6.43 -4.44 6.21
N VAL A 49 6.07 -3.53 5.31
CA VAL A 49 4.74 -2.92 5.25
C VAL A 49 3.63 -3.95 5.06
N ILE A 50 3.85 -4.94 4.20
CA ILE A 50 2.86 -5.97 3.91
C ILE A 50 2.68 -6.90 5.12
N ASP A 51 3.75 -7.23 5.84
CA ASP A 51 3.72 -8.12 7.00
C ASP A 51 3.16 -7.43 8.25
N GLU A 52 3.66 -6.22 8.56
CA GLU A 52 3.33 -5.49 9.79
C GLU A 52 2.12 -4.56 9.65
N GLY A 53 1.73 -4.23 8.42
CA GLY A 53 0.76 -3.20 8.06
C GLY A 53 1.38 -1.80 7.96
N VAL A 54 0.78 -0.92 7.15
CA VAL A 54 1.20 0.48 7.08
C VAL A 54 0.65 1.23 8.29
N SER A 55 1.54 1.77 9.13
CA SER A 55 1.17 2.77 10.13
C SER A 55 0.80 4.07 9.42
N ILE A 56 -0.48 4.43 9.48
CA ILE A 56 -1.00 5.71 9.00
C ILE A 56 -1.16 6.61 10.21
N ASP A 57 -0.51 7.78 10.18
CA ASP A 57 -0.72 8.81 11.18
C ASP A 57 -2.16 9.37 11.06
N GLY A 58 -2.97 9.13 12.09
CA GLY A 58 -4.36 9.59 12.18
C GLY A 58 -4.52 11.11 12.10
N SER A 59 -3.46 11.89 12.30
CA SER A 59 -3.45 13.34 12.11
C SER A 59 -3.71 13.76 10.65
N SER A 60 -3.40 12.90 9.68
CA SER A 60 -3.51 13.18 8.24
C SER A 60 -4.85 12.74 7.62
N ILE A 61 -5.75 12.13 8.41
CA ILE A 61 -7.10 11.72 7.99
C ILE A 61 -8.14 12.65 8.64
N LEU A 62 -8.64 13.61 7.85
CA LEU A 62 -9.70 14.51 8.28
C LEU A 62 -10.97 13.69 8.60
N GLY A 63 -11.46 13.72 9.84
CA GLY A 63 -12.71 13.05 10.26
C GLY A 63 -12.61 11.96 11.32
N PHE A 64 -11.40 11.49 11.66
CA PHE A 64 -11.19 10.56 12.78
C PHE A 64 -10.70 11.25 14.07
N ALA A 65 -10.57 12.58 14.05
CA ALA A 65 -9.93 13.33 15.12
C ALA A 65 -10.89 13.69 16.26
N THR A 66 -10.94 12.84 17.28
CA THR A 66 -10.99 13.30 18.68
C THR A 66 -9.81 12.71 19.41
N VAL A 67 -8.75 13.51 19.56
CA VAL A 67 -7.77 13.50 20.65
C VAL A 67 -7.47 12.10 21.23
N GLU A 68 -6.63 11.30 20.56
CA GLU A 68 -5.73 10.30 21.13
C GLU A 68 -4.99 9.61 19.98
N GLU A 69 -3.67 9.49 20.08
CA GLU A 69 -2.75 8.93 19.08
C GLU A 69 -3.12 7.50 18.70
N SER A 70 -4.07 7.35 17.78
CA SER A 70 -4.47 6.05 17.24
C SER A 70 -3.78 5.91 15.88
N GLU A 71 -2.59 5.31 15.90
CA GLU A 71 -1.97 4.79 14.67
C GLU A 71 -2.93 3.76 14.05
N PHE A 72 -3.38 4.01 12.82
CA PHE A 72 -4.19 3.04 12.11
C PHE A 72 -3.30 2.16 11.27
N LYS A 73 -3.40 0.84 11.45
CA LYS A 73 -2.72 -0.14 10.60
C LYS A 73 -3.60 -0.53 9.43
N GLY A 74 -3.26 -0.03 8.25
CA GLY A 74 -3.85 -0.48 6.99
C GLY A 74 -3.19 -1.77 6.53
N ARG A 75 -4.01 -2.79 6.20
CA ARG A 75 -3.52 -3.98 5.51
C ARG A 75 -3.86 -3.88 4.03
N PRO A 76 -2.86 -3.86 3.13
CA PRO A 76 -3.12 -3.77 1.70
C PRO A 76 -3.78 -5.05 1.19
N ILE A 77 -4.65 -4.90 0.20
CA ILE A 77 -5.33 -5.99 -0.49
C ILE A 77 -4.52 -6.36 -1.73
N MET A 78 -3.78 -7.47 -1.66
CA MET A 78 -2.81 -7.88 -2.68
C MET A 78 -3.41 -7.99 -4.10
N ASN A 79 -4.65 -8.46 -4.22
CA ASN A 79 -5.33 -8.62 -5.51
C ASN A 79 -5.63 -7.29 -6.24
N THR A 80 -5.42 -6.14 -5.58
CA THR A 80 -5.61 -4.81 -6.16
C THR A 80 -4.36 -4.23 -6.80
N PHE A 81 -3.22 -4.95 -6.72
CA PHE A 81 -1.94 -4.51 -7.24
C PHE A 81 -2.03 -4.13 -8.72
N LYS A 82 -1.70 -2.88 -9.04
CA LYS A 82 -1.59 -2.41 -10.43
C LYS A 82 -0.45 -1.42 -10.60
N ILE A 83 0.30 -1.59 -11.67
CA ILE A 83 1.33 -0.64 -12.09
C ILE A 83 0.67 0.53 -12.84
N TYR A 84 1.14 1.75 -12.59
CA TYR A 84 0.69 2.91 -13.34
C TYR A 84 1.31 2.92 -14.74
N PRO A 85 0.50 2.80 -15.81
CA PRO A 85 1.01 2.65 -17.16
C PRO A 85 1.81 3.86 -17.64
N TRP A 86 1.50 5.07 -17.14
CA TRP A 86 2.22 6.30 -17.47
C TRP A 86 3.58 6.44 -16.76
N THR A 87 3.89 5.55 -15.80
CA THR A 87 5.23 5.47 -15.19
C THR A 87 6.11 4.43 -15.87
N CYS A 88 5.55 3.65 -16.79
CA CYS A 88 6.30 2.69 -17.59
C CYS A 88 7.18 3.43 -18.60
N GLY A 89 8.50 3.49 -18.33
CA GLY A 89 9.48 4.21 -19.15
C GLY A 89 10.22 5.32 -18.39
N THR A 90 9.85 5.58 -17.13
CA THR A 90 10.64 6.41 -16.22
C THR A 90 11.49 5.53 -15.29
N ASP A 91 12.54 6.10 -14.71
CA ASP A 91 13.32 5.45 -13.64
C ASP A 91 12.54 5.35 -12.32
N GLN A 92 11.31 5.89 -12.27
CA GLN A 92 10.45 5.96 -11.09
C GLN A 92 9.12 5.25 -11.37
N LYS A 93 9.18 3.98 -11.74
CA LYS A 93 7.98 3.17 -11.95
C LYS A 93 7.22 3.04 -10.63
N THR A 94 5.91 3.30 -10.66
CA THR A 94 5.06 3.30 -9.46
C THR A 94 3.91 2.32 -9.64
N ALA A 95 3.62 1.56 -8.59
CA ALA A 95 2.44 0.71 -8.50
C ALA A 95 1.50 1.20 -7.40
N ARG A 96 0.28 0.66 -7.38
CA ARG A 96 -0.70 0.92 -6.33
C ARG A 96 -1.25 -0.35 -5.71
N LEU A 97 -1.65 -0.23 -4.46
CA LEU A 97 -2.43 -1.18 -3.67
C LEU A 97 -3.55 -0.41 -2.99
N VAL A 98 -4.67 -1.07 -2.69
CA VAL A 98 -5.78 -0.54 -1.89
C VAL A 98 -5.82 -1.24 -0.55
#